data_AF-A0A1U7RHB6-F1
#
_entry.id   AF-A0A1U7RHB6-F1
#
_cell.length_a   1.000
_cell.length_b   1.000
_cell.length_c   1.000
_cell.angle_alpha   90.00
_cell.angle_beta   90.00
_cell.angle_gamma   90.00
#
_symmetry.space_group_name_H-M   'P 1'
#
loop_
_entity.id
_entity.type
_entity.pdbx_description
1 polymer ?
#
loop_
_entity_poly.entity_id
_entity_poly.type
_entity_poly.pdbx_seq_one_letter_code
_entity_poly.pdbx_strand_id
1 'polypeptide(L)'
;MSVRTLPLLFLNLGGEMLYVLDQRLRAQNIPGDKARKDEWTEVDRKRVLNDIISTMFNRKFMEELFKPQDLYSKKALRTVYDRLAHASIMRLNQASMDKLYDLMTMAFKYQVLLCPRPKDVLLVTFNHLDSIKGFIQDSPTILHQVDETSRQLTEIYGNLSAGEFQMIRQTLLTFFQDLHIRVSAWNPRGGCCPGHKPVIQKYQEQDFTQLVIPITLRIFYYKHSSEDFNHFPHLH
;
A
#
# COMPACT_ATOMS: atom_id res chain seq x y z
N MET A 1 2.78 -10.70 -20.72
CA MET A 1 2.27 -10.11 -19.47
C MET A 1 1.84 -11.25 -18.55
N SER A 2 2.03 -11.14 -17.24
CA SER A 2 1.64 -12.19 -16.28
C SER A 2 0.18 -12.01 -15.83
N VAL A 3 -0.62 -13.07 -15.94
CA VAL A 3 -2.04 -13.15 -15.52
C VAL A 3 -2.22 -13.33 -14.00
N ARG A 4 -1.12 -13.40 -13.25
CA ARG A 4 -1.11 -13.50 -11.77
C ARG A 4 -0.62 -12.20 -11.12
N THR A 5 -0.63 -11.09 -11.85
CA THR A 5 -0.09 -9.82 -11.32
C THR A 5 -1.14 -9.04 -10.52
N LEU A 6 -2.42 -9.19 -10.86
CA LEU A 6 -3.50 -8.38 -10.31
C LEU A 6 -3.64 -8.47 -8.78
N PRO A 7 -3.58 -9.65 -8.14
CA PRO A 7 -3.69 -9.73 -6.68
C PRO A 7 -2.58 -8.98 -5.97
N LEU A 8 -1.33 -9.10 -6.44
CA LEU A 8 -0.20 -8.37 -5.87
C LEU A 8 -0.36 -6.86 -6.08
N LEU A 9 -0.74 -6.42 -7.29
CA LEU A 9 -0.97 -5.00 -7.55
C LEU A 9 -2.04 -4.43 -6.60
N PHE A 10 -3.17 -5.13 -6.47
CA PHE A 10 -4.30 -4.68 -5.68
C PHE A 10 -3.99 -4.67 -4.16
N LEU A 11 -3.39 -5.73 -3.64
CA LEU A 11 -3.10 -5.84 -2.21
C LEU A 11 -2.05 -4.82 -1.76
N ASN A 12 -0.98 -4.63 -2.54
CA ASN A 12 0.06 -3.66 -2.19
C ASN A 12 -0.44 -2.21 -2.27
N LEU A 13 -1.17 -1.84 -3.32
CA LEU A 13 -1.76 -0.50 -3.41
C LEU A 13 -2.80 -0.28 -2.30
N GLY A 14 -3.59 -1.31 -1.95
CA GLY A 14 -4.52 -1.22 -0.82
C GLY A 14 -3.84 -1.04 0.52
N GLY A 15 -2.71 -1.70 0.74
CA GLY A 15 -1.86 -1.46 1.92
C GLY A 15 -1.33 -0.03 1.98
N GLU A 16 -0.77 0.48 0.88
CA GLU A 16 -0.34 1.89 0.77
C GLU A 16 -1.50 2.87 1.06
N MET A 17 -2.70 2.58 0.56
CA MET A 17 -3.89 3.40 0.84
C MET A 17 -4.17 3.47 2.33
N LEU A 18 -4.15 2.32 3.02
CA LEU A 18 -4.43 2.23 4.44
C LEU A 18 -3.39 2.99 5.27
N TYR A 19 -2.10 2.94 4.90
CA TYR A 19 -1.08 3.75 5.58
C TYR A 19 -1.30 5.25 5.39
N VAL A 20 -1.55 5.71 4.16
CA VAL A 20 -1.78 7.14 3.89
C VAL A 20 -2.99 7.62 4.69
N LEU A 21 -4.07 6.82 4.71
CA LEU A 21 -5.28 7.17 5.44
C LEU A 21 -5.08 7.15 6.95
N ASP A 22 -4.42 6.13 7.50
CA ASP A 22 -4.10 6.05 8.93
C ASP A 22 -3.29 7.26 9.40
N GLN A 23 -2.25 7.62 8.65
CA GLN A 23 -1.40 8.77 8.97
C GLN A 23 -2.18 10.09 8.92
N ARG A 24 -3.00 10.29 7.88
CA ARG A 24 -3.83 11.50 7.76
C ARG A 24 -4.83 11.64 8.89
N LEU A 25 -5.48 10.54 9.29
CA LEU A 25 -6.44 10.54 10.39
C LEU A 25 -5.75 10.83 11.73
N ARG A 26 -4.55 10.26 11.96
CA ARG A 26 -3.75 10.57 13.15
C ARG A 26 -3.27 12.01 13.21
N ALA A 27 -2.84 12.58 12.07
CA ALA A 27 -2.38 13.96 12.00
C ALA A 27 -3.50 14.98 12.24
N GLN A 28 -4.76 14.58 12.06
CA GLN A 28 -5.93 15.39 12.38
C GLN A 28 -6.34 15.30 13.86
N ASN A 29 -5.83 14.32 14.61
CA ASN A 29 -6.12 14.06 16.03
C ASN A 29 -5.16 14.83 16.97
N ILE A 30 -4.76 16.07 16.64
CA ILE A 30 -3.87 16.87 17.51
C ILE A 30 -4.72 17.53 18.59
N PRO A 31 -4.53 17.18 19.88
CA PRO A 31 -5.37 17.68 20.97
C PRO A 31 -5.16 19.19 21.15
N GLY A 32 -6.17 19.96 20.74
CA GLY A 32 -6.37 21.33 21.19
C GLY A 32 -7.34 21.34 22.38
N ASP A 33 -7.16 22.27 23.31
CA ASP A 33 -7.94 22.45 24.56
C ASP A 33 -9.45 22.75 24.36
N LYS A 34 -9.99 22.52 23.16
CA LYS A 34 -11.40 22.62 22.80
C LYS A 34 -11.70 21.54 21.76
N ALA A 35 -12.12 20.36 22.22
CA ALA A 35 -12.64 19.29 21.37
C ALA A 35 -13.75 19.86 20.47
N ARG A 36 -13.41 20.07 19.20
CA ARG A 36 -14.32 20.63 18.21
C ARG A 36 -15.10 19.46 17.61
N LYS A 37 -16.36 19.67 17.25
CA LYS A 37 -17.29 18.66 16.69
C LYS A 37 -16.79 17.97 15.40
N ASP A 38 -15.67 18.42 14.84
CA ASP A 38 -15.04 17.98 13.59
C ASP A 38 -13.71 17.21 13.81
N GLU A 39 -13.38 16.87 15.06
CA GLU A 39 -12.15 16.16 15.42
C GLU A 39 -12.36 14.64 15.36
N TRP A 40 -11.53 13.93 14.58
CA TRP A 40 -11.60 12.47 14.44
C TRP A 40 -11.02 11.79 15.69
N THR A 41 -11.81 10.93 16.32
CA THR A 41 -11.32 10.16 17.47
C THR A 41 -10.58 8.90 17.02
N GLU A 42 -9.82 8.28 17.94
CA GLU A 42 -9.21 6.96 17.69
C GLU A 42 -10.25 5.88 17.35
N VAL A 43 -11.47 6.00 17.89
CA VAL A 43 -12.59 5.08 17.59
C VAL A 43 -13.04 5.27 16.14
N ASP A 44 -13.17 6.52 15.68
CA ASP A 44 -13.56 6.81 14.31
C ASP A 44 -12.48 6.39 13.31
N ARG A 45 -11.20 6.61 13.65
CA ARG A 45 -10.06 6.11 12.85
C ARG A 45 -10.13 4.61 12.68
N LYS A 46 -10.29 3.86 13.78
CA LYS A 46 -10.44 2.39 13.74
C LYS A 46 -11.64 1.97 12.90
N ARG A 47 -12.79 2.65 13.05
CA ARG A 47 -13.99 2.36 12.27
C ARG A 47 -13.76 2.57 10.77
N VAL A 48 -13.15 3.69 10.38
CA VAL A 48 -12.82 3.97 8.98
C VAL A 48 -11.93 2.89 8.38
N LEU A 49 -10.86 2.51 9.08
CA LEU A 49 -9.95 1.46 8.59
C LEU A 49 -10.63 0.09 8.53
N ASN A 50 -11.42 -0.28 9.55
CA ASN A 50 -12.16 -1.55 9.56
C ASN A 50 -13.17 -1.65 8.41
N ASP A 51 -13.92 -0.59 8.12
CA ASP A 51 -14.90 -0.58 7.02
C ASP A 51 -14.21 -0.77 5.65
N ILE A 52 -13.07 -0.09 5.45
CA ILE A 52 -12.28 -0.21 4.22
C ILE A 52 -11.70 -1.62 4.09
N ILE A 53 -11.08 -2.15 5.16
CA ILE A 53 -10.44 -3.47 5.15
C ILE A 53 -11.50 -4.57 4.98
N SER A 54 -12.64 -4.49 5.67
CA SER A 54 -13.74 -5.44 5.50
C SER A 54 -14.27 -5.48 4.07
N THR A 55 -14.37 -4.32 3.41
CA THR A 55 -14.78 -4.23 2.01
C THR A 55 -13.70 -4.77 1.07
N MET A 56 -12.44 -4.43 1.34
CA MET A 56 -11.29 -4.85 0.55
C MET A 56 -11.11 -6.37 0.58
N PHE A 57 -11.23 -7.00 1.74
CA PHE A 57 -11.05 -8.45 1.96
C PHE A 57 -12.37 -9.24 1.92
N ASN A 58 -13.39 -8.70 1.26
CA ASN A 58 -14.62 -9.43 1.04
C ASN A 58 -14.34 -10.75 0.29
N ARG A 59 -14.82 -11.87 0.85
CA ARG A 59 -14.53 -13.22 0.34
C ARG A 59 -14.83 -13.37 -1.15
N LYS A 60 -16.01 -12.94 -1.62
CA LYS A 60 -16.39 -13.08 -3.04
C LYS A 60 -15.48 -12.25 -3.94
N PHE A 61 -15.11 -11.06 -3.49
CA PHE A 61 -14.20 -10.21 -4.24
C PHE A 61 -12.79 -10.82 -4.33
N MET A 62 -12.27 -11.35 -3.22
CA MET A 62 -10.97 -12.03 -3.19
C MET A 62 -10.97 -13.27 -4.10
N GLU A 63 -12.01 -14.11 -4.04
CA GLU A 63 -12.15 -15.28 -4.93
C GLU A 63 -12.10 -14.89 -6.42
N GLU A 64 -12.73 -13.78 -6.82
CA GLU A 64 -12.64 -13.26 -8.19
C GLU A 64 -11.27 -12.63 -8.50
N LEU A 65 -10.66 -11.93 -7.54
CA LEU A 65 -9.37 -11.26 -7.70
C LEU A 65 -8.25 -12.26 -8.00
N PHE A 66 -8.24 -13.41 -7.32
CA PHE A 66 -7.21 -14.45 -7.45
C PHE A 66 -7.34 -15.33 -8.69
N LYS A 67 -8.43 -15.21 -9.47
CA LYS A 67 -8.52 -15.89 -10.76
C LYS A 67 -7.43 -15.37 -11.71
N PRO A 68 -6.78 -16.24 -12.50
CA PRO A 68 -5.85 -15.80 -13.53
C PRO A 68 -6.54 -14.85 -14.51
N GLN A 69 -6.11 -13.59 -14.54
CA GLN A 69 -6.72 -12.55 -15.35
C GLN A 69 -5.75 -11.41 -15.66
N ASP A 70 -6.07 -10.63 -16.69
CA ASP A 70 -5.31 -9.42 -17.02
C ASP A 70 -5.49 -8.33 -15.96
N LEU A 71 -4.54 -7.39 -15.94
CA LEU A 71 -4.65 -6.22 -15.09
C LEU A 71 -5.86 -5.36 -15.49
N TYR A 72 -6.51 -4.77 -14.50
CA TYR A 72 -7.47 -3.71 -14.74
C TYR A 72 -6.80 -2.52 -15.43
N SER A 73 -7.56 -1.83 -16.28
CA SER A 73 -7.12 -0.54 -16.81
C SER A 73 -6.87 0.44 -15.65
N LYS A 74 -5.94 1.39 -15.83
CA LYS A 74 -5.64 2.42 -14.81
C LYS A 74 -6.91 3.15 -14.33
N LYS A 75 -7.84 3.44 -15.24
CA LYS A 75 -9.13 4.08 -14.93
C LYS A 75 -10.05 3.16 -14.11
N ALA A 76 -10.15 1.88 -14.47
CA ALA A 76 -10.95 0.91 -13.72
C ALA A 76 -10.38 0.70 -12.31
N LEU A 77 -9.06 0.52 -12.20
CA LEU A 77 -8.40 0.35 -10.90
C LEU A 77 -8.57 1.59 -10.02
N ARG A 78 -8.45 2.80 -10.57
CA ARG A 78 -8.74 4.05 -9.86
C ARG A 78 -10.17 4.09 -9.33
N THR A 79 -11.14 3.65 -10.13
CA THR A 79 -12.56 3.61 -9.72
C THR A 79 -12.79 2.62 -8.57
N VAL A 80 -12.07 1.49 -8.55
CA VAL A 80 -12.14 0.53 -7.44
C VAL A 80 -11.64 1.17 -6.15
N TYR A 81 -10.48 1.83 -6.17
CA TYR A 81 -9.95 2.51 -4.98
C TYR A 81 -10.80 3.70 -4.52
N ASP A 82 -11.42 4.42 -5.46
CA ASP A 82 -12.38 5.46 -5.12
C ASP A 82 -13.58 4.91 -4.33
N ARG A 83 -14.14 3.79 -4.77
CA ARG A 83 -15.21 3.09 -4.05
C ARG A 83 -14.74 2.56 -2.69
N LEU A 84 -13.53 2.02 -2.60
CA LEU A 84 -12.98 1.51 -1.34
C LEU A 84 -12.78 2.62 -0.31
N ALA A 85 -12.18 3.75 -0.70
CA ALA A 85 -11.95 4.87 0.22
C ALA A 85 -13.28 5.45 0.77
N HIS A 86 -14.34 5.41 -0.05
CA HIS A 86 -15.68 5.88 0.30
C HIS A 86 -16.61 4.79 0.89
N ALA A 87 -16.11 3.56 1.07
CA ALA A 87 -16.88 2.50 1.73
C ALA A 87 -17.11 2.80 3.22
N SER A 88 -16.21 3.57 3.82
CA SER A 88 -16.34 4.06 5.20
C SER A 88 -17.17 5.35 5.29
N ILE A 89 -17.33 5.86 6.52
CA ILE A 89 -17.92 7.18 6.79
C ILE A 89 -17.08 8.35 6.23
N MET A 90 -15.78 8.15 5.98
CA MET A 90 -14.89 9.18 5.44
C MET A 90 -15.35 9.64 4.05
N ARG A 91 -15.23 10.94 3.79
CA ARG A 91 -15.57 11.55 2.50
C ARG A 91 -14.38 12.35 2.00
N LEU A 92 -13.76 11.88 0.91
CA LEU A 92 -12.65 12.56 0.28
C LEU A 92 -13.16 13.31 -0.94
N ASN A 93 -12.76 14.58 -1.09
CA ASN A 93 -13.02 15.30 -2.33
C ASN A 93 -12.11 14.78 -3.46
N GLN A 94 -12.42 15.16 -4.70
CA GLN A 94 -11.69 14.70 -5.88
C GLN A 94 -10.18 14.99 -5.80
N ALA A 95 -9.79 16.19 -5.37
CA ALA A 95 -8.38 16.55 -5.25
C ALA A 95 -7.66 15.70 -4.19
N SER A 96 -8.30 15.39 -3.07
CA SER A 96 -7.76 14.52 -2.03
C SER A 96 -7.64 13.06 -2.50
N MET A 97 -8.59 12.59 -3.31
CA MET A 97 -8.55 11.28 -3.95
C MET A 97 -7.47 11.17 -5.02
N ASP A 98 -7.27 12.20 -5.84
CA ASP A 98 -6.16 12.28 -6.81
C ASP A 98 -4.82 12.14 -6.09
N LYS A 99 -4.61 12.94 -5.02
CA LYS A 99 -3.41 12.88 -4.19
C LYS A 99 -3.19 11.53 -3.52
N LEU A 100 -4.24 10.93 -2.98
CA LEU A 100 -4.16 9.61 -2.34
C LEU A 100 -3.66 8.57 -3.34
N TYR A 101 -4.26 8.52 -4.53
CA TYR A 101 -3.88 7.57 -5.58
C TYR A 101 -2.45 7.78 -6.08
N ASP A 102 -2.01 9.03 -6.22
CA ASP A 102 -0.63 9.35 -6.58
C ASP A 102 0.34 8.85 -5.51
N LEU A 103 0.09 9.13 -4.22
CA LEU A 103 0.94 8.63 -3.14
C LEU A 103 1.04 7.10 -3.13
N MET A 104 -0.10 6.41 -3.26
CA MET A 104 -0.14 4.93 -3.29
C MET A 104 0.69 4.36 -4.44
N THR A 105 0.45 4.85 -5.66
CA THR A 105 1.11 4.33 -6.86
C THR A 105 2.59 4.66 -6.89
N MET A 106 2.98 5.83 -6.40
CA MET A 106 4.37 6.23 -6.24
C MET A 106 5.10 5.36 -5.21
N ALA A 107 4.52 5.16 -4.02
CA ALA A 107 5.12 4.38 -2.94
C ALA A 107 5.33 2.91 -3.36
N PHE A 108 4.31 2.28 -3.93
CA PHE A 108 4.44 0.90 -4.38
C PHE A 108 5.38 0.75 -5.59
N LYS A 109 5.35 1.69 -6.56
CA LYS A 109 6.33 1.73 -7.67
C LYS A 109 7.77 1.76 -7.12
N TYR A 110 8.01 2.59 -6.11
CA TYR A 110 9.31 2.69 -5.46
C TYR A 110 9.73 1.39 -4.78
N GLN A 111 8.83 0.72 -4.05
CA GLN A 111 9.10 -0.59 -3.44
C GLN A 111 9.46 -1.65 -4.49
N VAL A 112 8.73 -1.72 -5.62
CA VAL A 112 9.02 -2.66 -6.72
C VAL A 112 10.39 -2.39 -7.37
N LEU A 113 10.80 -1.12 -7.48
CA LEU A 113 12.12 -0.74 -7.98
C LEU A 113 13.22 -1.17 -7.01
N LEU A 114 13.00 -1.04 -5.70
CA LEU A 114 13.97 -1.41 -4.67
C LEU A 114 14.12 -2.92 -4.46
N CYS A 115 13.16 -3.75 -4.91
CA CYS A 115 13.28 -5.21 -4.82
C CYS A 115 14.53 -5.73 -5.56
N PRO A 116 15.54 -6.29 -4.86
CA PRO A 116 16.72 -6.84 -5.52
C PRO A 116 16.37 -8.07 -6.37
N ARG A 117 15.55 -8.97 -5.81
CA ARG A 117 15.07 -10.17 -6.50
C ARG A 117 13.59 -10.01 -6.86
N PRO A 118 13.13 -10.56 -7.99
CA PRO A 118 11.72 -10.46 -8.39
C PRO A 118 10.75 -11.06 -7.36
N LYS A 119 11.16 -12.14 -6.67
CA LYS A 119 10.38 -12.76 -5.60
C LYS A 119 10.16 -11.87 -4.38
N ASP A 120 11.01 -10.84 -4.18
CA ASP A 120 10.89 -9.96 -3.02
C ASP A 120 9.62 -9.08 -3.10
N VAL A 121 8.98 -8.96 -4.28
CA VAL A 121 7.64 -8.34 -4.42
C VAL A 121 6.56 -9.08 -3.60
N LEU A 122 6.67 -10.40 -3.48
CA LEU A 122 5.75 -11.17 -2.64
C LEU A 122 5.98 -10.85 -1.15
N LEU A 123 7.23 -10.64 -0.74
CA LEU A 123 7.56 -10.22 0.62
C LEU A 123 6.98 -8.84 0.95
N VAL A 124 7.04 -7.89 0.00
CA VAL A 124 6.37 -6.58 0.13
C VAL A 124 4.88 -6.81 0.42
N THR A 125 4.23 -7.71 -0.31
CA THR A 125 2.81 -8.04 -0.14
C THR A 125 2.52 -8.61 1.25
N PHE A 126 3.33 -9.56 1.74
CA PHE A 126 3.17 -10.07 3.10
C PHE A 126 3.40 -9.02 4.18
N ASN A 127 4.33 -8.08 3.97
CA ASN A 127 4.54 -6.97 4.90
C ASN A 127 3.31 -6.05 4.98
N HIS A 128 2.65 -5.79 3.85
CA HIS A 128 1.38 -5.08 3.81
C HIS A 128 0.30 -5.84 4.58
N LEU A 129 0.14 -7.15 4.34
CA LEU A 129 -0.86 -7.95 5.04
C LEU A 129 -0.63 -8.02 6.56
N ASP A 130 0.62 -8.19 7.00
CA ASP A 130 0.96 -8.19 8.42
C ASP A 130 0.61 -6.87 9.10
N SER A 131 0.89 -5.75 8.43
CA SER A 131 0.57 -4.43 8.96
C SER A 131 -0.93 -4.16 8.95
N ILE A 132 -1.65 -4.66 7.93
CA ILE A 132 -3.12 -4.62 7.89
C ILE A 132 -3.71 -5.35 9.09
N LYS A 133 -3.18 -6.53 9.46
CA LYS A 133 -3.60 -7.24 10.69
C LYS A 133 -3.41 -6.38 11.94
N GLY A 134 -2.35 -5.57 11.97
CA GLY A 134 -2.11 -4.58 13.03
C GLY A 134 -3.22 -3.54 13.18
N PHE A 135 -3.94 -3.17 12.12
CA PHE A 135 -5.05 -2.23 12.19
C PHE A 135 -6.35 -2.85 12.74
N ILE A 136 -6.51 -4.17 12.63
CA ILE A 136 -7.78 -4.88 12.85
C ILE A 136 -7.72 -5.90 13.99
N GLN A 137 -6.77 -5.76 14.93
CA GLN A 137 -6.56 -6.70 16.03
C GLN A 137 -7.83 -7.00 16.84
N ASP A 138 -8.74 -6.02 16.92
CA ASP A 138 -9.99 -6.11 17.67
C ASP A 138 -11.15 -6.78 16.87
N SER A 139 -10.93 -7.20 15.63
CA SER A 139 -11.96 -7.69 14.71
C SER A 139 -11.62 -9.10 14.18
N PRO A 140 -11.94 -10.18 14.92
CA PRO A 140 -11.52 -11.54 14.60
C PRO A 140 -12.06 -12.05 13.25
N THR A 141 -13.26 -11.62 12.85
CA THR A 141 -13.85 -11.99 11.56
C THR A 141 -13.05 -11.45 10.37
N ILE A 142 -12.58 -10.18 10.46
CA ILE A 142 -11.79 -9.55 9.40
C ILE A 142 -10.38 -10.12 9.40
N LEU A 143 -9.79 -10.36 10.57
CA LEU A 143 -8.49 -11.03 10.72
C LEU A 143 -8.47 -12.37 9.98
N HIS A 144 -9.49 -13.21 10.18
CA HIS A 144 -9.60 -14.48 9.49
C HIS A 144 -9.65 -14.33 7.96
N GLN A 145 -10.27 -13.27 7.43
CA GLN A 145 -10.29 -13.01 5.98
C GLN A 145 -8.91 -12.62 5.43
N VAL A 146 -8.14 -11.84 6.20
CA VAL A 146 -6.77 -11.46 5.86
C VAL A 146 -5.82 -12.66 5.94
N ASP A 147 -6.00 -13.52 6.95
CA ASP A 147 -5.25 -14.78 7.10
C ASP A 147 -5.50 -15.74 5.94
N GLU A 148 -6.76 -15.91 5.57
CA GLU A 148 -7.14 -16.74 4.43
C GLU A 148 -6.54 -16.21 3.11
N THR A 149 -6.54 -14.89 2.93
CA THR A 149 -5.86 -14.24 1.79
C THR A 149 -4.35 -14.50 1.80
N SER A 150 -3.72 -14.48 2.98
CA SER A 150 -2.29 -14.77 3.15
C SER A 150 -1.96 -16.23 2.80
N ARG A 151 -2.85 -17.17 3.17
CA ARG A 151 -2.74 -18.59 2.82
C ARG A 151 -2.84 -18.78 1.30
N GLN A 152 -3.83 -18.18 0.66
CA GLN A 152 -4.01 -18.24 -0.80
C GLN A 152 -2.81 -17.67 -1.57
N LEU A 153 -2.21 -16.57 -1.09
CA LEU A 153 -0.95 -16.07 -1.66
C LEU A 153 0.19 -17.08 -1.56
N THR A 154 0.34 -17.73 -0.41
CA THR A 154 1.37 -18.76 -0.23
C THR A 154 1.15 -19.93 -1.19
N GLU A 155 -0.09 -20.38 -1.36
CA GLU A 155 -0.43 -21.50 -2.24
C GLU A 155 -0.21 -21.18 -3.73
N ILE A 156 -0.61 -19.97 -4.17
CA ILE A 156 -0.55 -19.58 -5.58
C ILE A 156 0.88 -19.16 -5.97
N TYR A 157 1.59 -18.44 -5.10
CA TYR A 157 2.88 -17.83 -5.44
C TYR A 157 4.08 -18.62 -4.90
N GLY A 158 3.89 -19.53 -3.94
CA GLY A 158 4.98 -20.28 -3.30
C GLY A 158 5.76 -21.19 -4.25
N ASN A 159 5.09 -21.71 -5.28
CA ASN A 159 5.69 -22.62 -6.27
C ASN A 159 6.10 -21.93 -7.58
N LEU A 160 6.02 -20.59 -7.65
CA LEU A 160 6.39 -19.88 -8.88
C LEU A 160 7.90 -19.87 -9.07
N SER A 161 8.30 -20.08 -10.33
CA SER A 161 9.70 -19.95 -10.75
C SER A 161 10.18 -18.50 -10.69
N ALA A 162 11.50 -18.31 -10.64
CA ALA A 162 12.11 -16.98 -10.74
C ALA A 162 11.71 -16.25 -12.03
N GLY A 163 11.52 -16.97 -13.13
CA GLY A 163 11.05 -16.42 -14.41
C GLY A 163 9.63 -15.88 -14.33
N GLU A 164 8.71 -16.61 -13.69
CA GLU A 164 7.34 -16.13 -13.48
C GLU A 164 7.31 -14.88 -12.58
N PHE A 165 8.11 -14.85 -11.51
CA PHE A 165 8.25 -13.63 -10.70
C PHE A 165 8.85 -12.47 -11.48
N GLN A 166 9.80 -12.73 -12.39
CA GLN A 166 10.33 -11.67 -13.27
C GLN A 166 9.26 -11.13 -14.21
N MET A 167 8.39 -12.01 -14.75
CA MET A 167 7.25 -11.59 -15.57
C MET A 167 6.25 -10.75 -14.78
N ILE A 168 5.96 -11.11 -13.52
CA ILE A 168 5.14 -10.31 -12.61
C ILE A 168 5.76 -8.94 -12.40
N ARG A 169 7.05 -8.88 -12.04
CA ARG A 169 7.77 -7.61 -11.82
C ARG A 169 7.73 -6.73 -13.07
N GLN A 170 8.00 -7.29 -14.25
CA GLN A 170 7.96 -6.56 -15.51
C GLN A 170 6.54 -6.05 -15.82
N THR A 171 5.52 -6.85 -15.54
CA THR A 171 4.11 -6.46 -15.71
C THR A 171 3.76 -5.29 -14.79
N LEU A 172 4.21 -5.31 -13.52
CA LEU A 172 4.05 -4.19 -12.58
C LEU A 172 4.77 -2.93 -13.05
N LEU A 173 6.03 -3.04 -13.44
CA LEU A 173 6.82 -1.89 -13.91
C LEU A 173 6.21 -1.26 -15.16
N THR A 174 5.70 -2.08 -16.09
CA THR A 174 4.98 -1.62 -17.28
C THR A 174 3.69 -0.89 -16.90
N PHE A 175 2.94 -1.41 -15.93
CA PHE A 175 1.75 -0.72 -15.41
C PHE A 175 2.09 0.69 -14.88
N PHE A 176 3.23 0.84 -14.19
CA PHE A 176 3.68 2.11 -13.60
C PHE A 176 4.44 3.04 -14.55
N GLN A 177 4.74 2.63 -15.79
CA GLN A 177 5.65 3.35 -16.68
C GLN A 177 5.16 4.78 -17.00
N ASP A 178 3.88 4.96 -17.31
CA ASP A 178 3.35 6.29 -17.66
C ASP A 178 2.84 7.10 -16.46
N LEU A 179 2.97 6.56 -15.23
CA LEU A 179 2.61 7.27 -14.01
C LEU A 179 3.81 8.15 -13.59
N HIS A 180 3.81 9.39 -14.08
CA HIS A 180 4.79 10.42 -13.78
C HIS A 180 4.29 11.30 -12.64
N ILE A 181 4.67 10.95 -11.41
CA ILE A 181 4.32 11.73 -10.22
C ILE A 181 5.55 12.56 -9.85
N ARG A 182 5.39 13.89 -9.84
CA ARG A 182 6.48 14.80 -9.47
C ARG A 182 6.72 14.71 -7.97
N VAL A 183 7.89 14.23 -7.57
CA VAL A 183 8.35 14.25 -6.18
C VAL A 183 9.23 15.46 -5.99
N SER A 184 8.79 16.44 -5.19
CA SER A 184 9.69 17.47 -4.68
C SER A 184 10.43 16.88 -3.48
N ALA A 185 11.65 16.38 -3.71
CA ALA A 185 12.59 16.06 -2.64
C ALA A 185 13.32 17.34 -2.24
N TRP A 186 13.40 17.67 -0.95
CA TRP A 186 14.17 18.82 -0.51
C TRP A 186 15.56 18.43 -0.02
N ASN A 187 16.50 19.31 -0.37
CA ASN A 187 17.92 19.17 -0.07
C ASN A 187 18.21 20.00 1.20
N PRO A 188 18.61 19.37 2.32
CA PRO A 188 18.96 20.09 3.55
C PRO A 188 20.19 21.01 3.40
N ARG A 189 20.91 20.94 2.27
CA ARG A 189 22.16 21.69 1.99
C ARG A 189 22.15 22.48 0.68
N GLY A 190 21.01 23.04 0.26
CA GLY A 190 20.93 23.85 -0.97
C GLY A 190 20.18 25.15 -0.76
N GLY A 191 20.91 26.26 -0.62
CA GLY A 191 20.34 27.60 -0.52
C GLY A 191 19.45 27.94 -1.72
N CYS A 192 18.34 28.63 -1.45
CA CYS A 192 17.49 29.19 -2.48
C CYS A 192 18.28 30.16 -3.38
N CYS A 193 18.49 29.80 -4.65
CA CYS A 193 18.86 30.77 -5.66
C CYS A 193 17.69 31.75 -5.86
N PRO A 194 17.88 33.07 -5.72
CA PRO A 194 16.81 34.04 -5.92
C PRO A 194 16.58 34.24 -7.42
N GLY A 195 15.40 33.88 -7.93
CA GLY A 195 15.02 34.30 -9.30
C GLY A 195 13.93 33.51 -10.00
N HIS A 196 13.56 32.32 -9.52
CA HIS A 196 12.41 31.61 -10.07
C HIS A 196 11.45 31.31 -8.93
N LYS A 197 10.22 31.82 -8.99
CA LYS A 197 9.13 31.34 -8.14
C LYS A 197 8.67 30.01 -8.73
N PRO A 198 8.94 28.85 -8.12
CA PRO A 198 8.23 27.66 -8.52
C PRO A 198 6.89 27.69 -7.78
N VAL A 199 5.79 27.64 -8.52
CA VAL A 199 4.48 27.28 -7.97
C VAL A 199 4.56 25.79 -7.61
N ILE A 200 5.26 25.49 -6.50
CA ILE A 200 5.26 24.17 -5.87
C ILE A 200 4.30 24.30 -4.71
N GLN A 201 3.11 23.75 -4.91
CA GLN A 201 2.20 23.47 -3.81
C GLN A 201 2.97 22.57 -2.84
N LYS A 202 3.36 23.12 -1.68
CA LYS A 202 4.10 22.44 -0.63
C LYS A 202 3.40 21.12 -0.28
N TYR A 203 3.85 20.02 -0.85
CA TYR A 203 3.67 18.72 -0.19
C TYR A 203 4.69 18.70 0.93
N GLN A 204 4.21 18.59 2.16
CA GLN A 204 5.10 18.44 3.30
C GLN A 204 5.85 17.12 3.13
N GLU A 205 7.12 17.18 2.73
CA GLU A 205 8.13 16.90 3.75
C GLU A 205 8.12 15.51 4.40
N GLN A 206 7.29 15.51 5.45
CA GLN A 206 7.12 14.48 6.44
C GLN A 206 6.31 13.30 5.92
N ASP A 207 5.41 13.51 4.94
CA ASP A 207 4.57 12.44 4.41
C ASP A 207 5.41 11.41 3.64
N PHE A 208 6.38 11.82 2.81
CA PHE A 208 7.11 10.88 1.97
C PHE A 208 8.10 10.01 2.74
N THR A 209 8.81 10.61 3.72
CA THR A 209 9.72 9.85 4.59
C THR A 209 8.93 8.97 5.55
N GLN A 210 7.83 9.41 6.16
CA GLN A 210 7.05 8.54 7.06
C GLN A 210 6.23 7.46 6.35
N LEU A 211 5.84 7.64 5.09
CA LEU A 211 5.08 6.62 4.34
C LEU A 211 6.00 5.51 3.78
N VAL A 212 7.16 5.88 3.25
CA VAL A 212 8.05 4.94 2.55
C VAL A 212 9.02 4.23 3.52
N ILE A 213 9.47 4.89 4.58
CA ILE A 213 10.51 4.38 5.47
C ILE A 213 10.08 3.15 6.29
N PRO A 214 8.87 3.02 6.87
CA PRO A 214 8.57 1.88 7.74
C PRO A 214 8.64 0.52 7.03
N ILE A 215 8.08 0.43 5.81
CA ILE A 215 8.03 -0.82 5.04
C ILE A 215 9.35 -1.07 4.32
N THR A 216 9.95 -0.02 3.75
CA THR A 216 11.25 -0.11 3.09
C THR A 216 12.32 -0.56 4.09
N LEU A 217 12.35 0.03 5.30
CA LEU A 217 13.23 -0.44 6.37
C LEU A 217 12.95 -1.89 6.75
N ARG A 218 11.69 -2.36 6.80
CA ARG A 218 11.38 -3.77 7.12
C ARG A 218 11.90 -4.74 6.06
N ILE A 219 11.83 -4.38 4.77
CA ILE A 219 12.44 -5.15 3.67
C ILE A 219 13.96 -5.24 3.86
N PHE A 220 14.62 -4.13 4.24
CA PHE A 220 16.05 -4.11 4.53
C PHE A 220 16.41 -4.81 5.85
N TYR A 221 15.57 -4.75 6.88
CA TYR A 221 15.76 -5.40 8.19
C TYR A 221 15.64 -6.92 8.09
N TYR A 222 14.62 -7.42 7.40
CA TYR A 222 14.53 -8.85 7.08
C TYR A 222 15.75 -9.32 6.30
N LYS A 223 16.34 -8.45 5.47
CA LYS A 223 17.56 -8.77 4.71
C LYS A 223 18.81 -8.89 5.59
N HIS A 224 18.96 -8.07 6.64
CA HIS A 224 20.04 -8.24 7.62
C HIS A 224 19.84 -9.42 8.57
N SER A 225 18.60 -9.83 8.81
CA SER A 225 18.30 -11.06 9.55
C SER A 225 18.33 -12.33 8.67
N SER A 226 18.49 -12.17 7.35
CA SER A 226 18.38 -13.28 6.37
C SER A 226 19.67 -14.04 6.07
N GLU A 227 20.65 -13.99 6.97
CA GLU A 227 21.60 -15.11 7.09
C GLU A 227 20.92 -16.37 7.67
N ASP A 228 19.73 -16.25 8.26
CA ASP A 228 18.95 -17.36 8.86
C ASP A 228 17.70 -17.79 8.05
N PHE A 229 17.69 -17.61 6.72
CA PHE A 229 16.62 -18.15 5.85
C PHE A 229 16.77 -19.65 5.52
N ASN A 230 17.47 -20.41 6.38
CA ASN A 230 17.50 -21.88 6.38
C ASN A 230 16.48 -22.51 7.37
N HIS A 231 15.56 -21.72 7.92
CA HIS A 231 14.47 -22.20 8.77
C HIS A 231 13.10 -21.75 8.26
N PHE A 232 12.79 -22.10 7.02
CA PHE A 232 11.43 -22.55 6.72
C PHE A 232 11.35 -24.01 7.15
N PRO A 233 10.28 -24.45 7.86
CA PRO A 233 10.13 -25.86 8.19
C PRO A 233 10.15 -26.63 6.88
N HIS A 234 11.06 -27.59 6.79
CA HIS A 234 11.19 -28.50 5.67
C HIS A 234 9.81 -29.06 5.32
N LEU A 235 9.29 -28.66 4.16
CA LEU A 235 8.19 -29.33 3.48
C LEU A 235 8.71 -30.72 3.10
N HIS A 236 8.36 -31.71 3.90
CA HIS A 236 8.32 -33.11 3.49
C HIS A 236 7.02 -33.39 2.73
#